data_AF-A0AAV5NCY2-F1
#
_entry.id   AF-A0AAV5NCY2-F1
#
_cell.length_a   1.000
_cell.length_b   1.000
_cell.length_c   1.000
_cell.angle_alpha   90.00
_cell.angle_beta   90.00
_cell.angle_gamma   90.00
#
_symmetry.space_group_name_H-M   'P 1'
#
loop_
_entity.id
_entity.type
_entity.pdbx_description
1 polymer ?
#
loop_
_entity_poly.entity_id
_entity_poly.type
_entity_poly.pdbx_seq_one_letter_code
_entity_poly.pdbx_strand_id
1 'polypeptide(L)'
;MSHVHIIGGGLSGLSAAVELAAQAQVTIYEAGPACGGRARSFHDRTLDTLIDNGNHLLLSANGLTFRYLDILGARHTLAGPGIPIFPYYDLAEDLAWTLRLSKGKVPFWALPGGRRVPGMKLSELASLGRFLKADDTTVVEECLKPGQLSRRLLEPFAISVLNTDLHTGSALLLGNVIRKSLAQGGMACCPWFPKIGLSETLVDPAISYLNRYHATVRTGVRVSTIIRENGRATAIETTEGRIELGPEDHVIVTTPAPVTQNLLPELVVPDAFESIANAHFKLAAPVEARGVVAQAGFVGLVGGISEWIFLKGDVLSVTVSAANRYADRDSNEMLATIWSEIRRALDPILPQPLPVAMPPARLLREKRATFAATPEQNRRRPKAKTDTANMALAGDWTDTGLPSTIEGAIQSGLAAVSALGFRSAVKNTET
;
A
#
# COMPACT_ATOMS: atom_id res chain seq x y z
N MET A 1 -28.78 -5.51 19.89
CA MET A 1 -28.09 -5.02 18.68
C MET A 1 -26.69 -5.58 18.78
N SER A 2 -26.15 -6.20 17.74
CA SER A 2 -24.80 -6.75 17.79
C SER A 2 -23.77 -5.64 17.99
N HIS A 3 -22.69 -5.95 18.71
CA HIS A 3 -21.56 -5.05 18.94
C HIS A 3 -20.29 -5.68 18.37
N VAL A 4 -19.60 -4.97 17.48
CA VAL A 4 -18.32 -5.42 16.93
C VAL A 4 -17.17 -4.63 17.54
N HIS A 5 -16.25 -5.36 18.18
CA HIS A 5 -14.99 -4.87 18.74
C HIS A 5 -13.87 -5.08 17.71
N ILE A 6 -13.32 -3.98 17.21
CA ILE A 6 -12.26 -4.01 16.19
C ILE A 6 -10.93 -3.66 16.87
N ILE A 7 -10.00 -4.61 16.86
CA ILE A 7 -8.68 -4.46 17.47
C ILE A 7 -7.71 -3.97 16.39
N GLY A 8 -7.30 -2.70 16.48
CA GLY A 8 -6.49 -2.00 15.50
C GLY A 8 -7.29 -0.99 14.67
N GLY A 9 -6.79 0.24 14.58
CA GLY A 9 -7.33 1.37 13.81
C GLY A 9 -6.62 1.59 12.48
N GLY A 10 -5.93 0.60 11.92
CA GLY A 10 -5.38 0.65 10.55
C GLY A 10 -6.46 0.54 9.47
N LEU A 11 -6.10 0.62 8.18
CA LEU A 11 -7.11 0.61 7.10
C LEU A 11 -7.98 -0.64 7.06
N SER A 12 -7.46 -1.82 7.43
CA SER A 12 -8.29 -3.02 7.55
C SER A 12 -9.40 -2.85 8.59
N GLY A 13 -9.07 -2.28 9.76
CA GLY A 13 -10.02 -1.98 10.82
C GLY A 13 -11.00 -0.87 10.45
N LEU A 14 -10.52 0.21 9.85
CA LEU A 14 -11.38 1.31 9.39
C LEU A 14 -12.33 0.86 8.26
N SER A 15 -11.86 0.04 7.31
CA SER A 15 -12.70 -0.55 6.27
C SER A 15 -13.82 -1.40 6.86
N ALA A 16 -13.48 -2.30 7.80
CA ALA A 16 -14.47 -3.12 8.50
C ALA A 16 -15.47 -2.26 9.27
N ALA A 17 -14.99 -1.26 10.02
CA ALA A 17 -15.83 -0.34 10.78
C ALA A 17 -16.81 0.44 9.90
N VAL A 18 -16.33 0.98 8.78
CA VAL A 18 -17.16 1.74 7.83
C VAL A 18 -18.25 0.86 7.22
N GLU A 19 -17.93 -0.39 6.87
CA GLU A 19 -18.90 -1.36 6.34
C GLU A 19 -19.95 -1.77 7.41
N LEU A 20 -19.55 -1.84 8.68
CA LEU A 20 -20.41 -2.22 9.81
C LEU A 20 -21.24 -1.08 10.40
N ALA A 21 -20.87 0.18 10.15
CA ALA A 21 -21.41 1.35 10.86
C ALA A 21 -22.95 1.46 10.84
N ALA A 22 -23.59 0.99 9.76
CA ALA A 22 -25.05 0.98 9.62
C ALA A 22 -25.73 -0.35 10.03
N GLN A 23 -24.96 -1.32 10.53
CA GLN A 23 -25.41 -2.70 10.80
C GLN A 23 -25.25 -3.11 12.27
N ALA A 24 -24.27 -2.54 12.99
CA ALA A 24 -23.93 -2.91 14.36
C ALA A 24 -23.35 -1.72 15.12
N GLN A 25 -23.34 -1.80 16.46
CA GLN A 25 -22.51 -0.91 17.26
C GLN A 25 -21.04 -1.26 17.01
N VAL A 26 -20.17 -0.26 16.84
CA VAL A 26 -18.75 -0.49 16.56
C VAL A 26 -17.90 0.18 17.64
N THR A 27 -16.91 -0.54 18.17
CA THR A 27 -15.82 0.04 18.96
C THR A 27 -14.48 -0.34 18.35
N ILE A 28 -13.64 0.65 18.05
CA ILE A 28 -12.26 0.46 17.60
C ILE A 28 -11.31 0.71 18.76
N TYR A 29 -10.35 -0.21 18.97
CA TYR A 29 -9.26 -0.09 19.93
C TYR A 29 -7.94 0.08 19.18
N GLU A 30 -7.38 1.28 19.18
CA GLU A 30 -6.10 1.59 18.55
C GLU A 30 -5.04 1.82 19.63
N ALA A 31 -3.94 1.07 19.54
CA ALA A 31 -2.86 1.14 20.53
C ALA A 31 -2.04 2.43 20.43
N GLY A 32 -1.91 2.99 19.23
CA GLY A 32 -1.24 4.26 18.96
C GLY A 32 -2.12 5.47 19.29
N PRO A 33 -1.55 6.69 19.23
CA PRO A 33 -2.28 7.93 19.53
C PRO A 33 -3.30 8.32 18.45
N ALA A 34 -3.29 7.66 17.29
CA ALA A 34 -4.18 7.94 16.17
C ALA A 34 -4.36 6.69 15.28
N CYS A 35 -5.48 6.64 14.57
CA CYS A 35 -5.77 5.63 13.55
C CYS A 35 -4.91 5.82 12.28
N GLY A 36 -5.02 4.87 11.36
CA GLY A 36 -4.36 4.85 10.04
C GLY A 36 -3.20 3.85 9.94
N GLY A 37 -2.60 3.46 11.07
CA GLY A 37 -1.51 2.48 11.09
C GLY A 37 -0.33 2.89 10.19
N ARG A 38 0.03 2.02 9.23
CA ARG A 38 1.09 2.30 8.23
C ARG A 38 0.67 3.30 7.15
N ALA A 39 -0.63 3.46 6.90
CA ALA A 39 -1.18 4.32 5.85
C ALA A 39 -1.73 5.62 6.45
N ARG A 40 -0.84 6.41 7.06
CA ARG A 40 -1.17 7.68 7.72
C ARG A 40 -0.16 8.77 7.41
N SER A 41 -0.59 9.99 7.64
CA SER A 41 0.22 11.19 7.66
C SER A 41 0.43 11.67 9.10
N PHE A 42 1.53 12.36 9.35
CA PHE A 42 1.81 12.98 10.64
C PHE A 42 2.67 14.22 10.47
N HIS A 43 2.57 15.12 11.44
CA HIS A 43 3.43 16.30 11.50
C HIS A 43 4.83 15.90 11.96
N ASP A 44 5.83 16.03 11.08
CA ASP A 44 7.22 15.81 11.45
C ASP A 44 7.81 17.07 12.06
N ARG A 45 8.32 16.94 13.29
CA ARG A 45 8.88 18.07 14.05
C ARG A 45 10.21 18.57 13.49
N THR A 46 10.94 17.75 12.74
CA THR A 46 12.24 18.12 12.16
C THR A 46 12.04 18.99 10.94
N LEU A 47 11.07 18.63 10.10
CA LEU A 47 10.73 19.36 8.88
C LEU A 47 9.66 20.45 9.08
N ASP A 48 9.01 20.47 10.24
CA ASP A 48 7.87 21.34 10.57
C ASP A 48 6.80 21.33 9.49
N THR A 49 6.45 20.12 9.03
CA THR A 49 5.49 19.93 7.94
C THR A 49 4.80 18.58 8.09
N LEU A 50 3.61 18.46 7.50
CA LEU A 50 2.96 17.18 7.34
C LEU A 50 3.73 16.32 6.32
N ILE A 51 4.01 15.07 6.68
CA ILE A 51 4.55 14.05 5.78
C ILE A 51 3.77 12.74 5.91
N ASP A 52 3.79 11.93 4.86
CA ASP A 52 3.25 10.57 4.89
C ASP A 52 4.26 9.60 5.50
N ASN A 53 3.79 8.58 6.21
CA ASN A 53 4.66 7.47 6.64
C ASN A 53 5.32 6.73 5.45
N GLY A 54 4.63 6.72 4.32
CA GLY A 54 5.20 6.33 3.04
C GLY A 54 4.31 6.72 1.87
N ASN A 55 4.88 6.85 0.67
CA ASN A 55 4.08 7.19 -0.50
C ASN A 55 3.22 5.99 -0.93
N HIS A 56 2.04 6.28 -1.47
CA HIS A 56 1.17 5.26 -2.03
C HIS A 56 0.61 5.74 -3.37
N LEU A 57 0.88 4.96 -4.41
CA LEU A 57 0.26 5.10 -5.71
C LEU A 57 -0.91 4.13 -5.80
N LEU A 58 -2.10 4.67 -6.00
CA LEU A 58 -3.30 3.92 -6.34
C LEU A 58 -3.45 3.85 -7.85
N LEU A 59 -4.03 2.78 -8.35
CA LEU A 59 -4.49 2.64 -9.73
C LEU A 59 -6.02 2.66 -9.75
N SER A 60 -6.62 3.15 -10.84
CA SER A 60 -8.09 3.08 -11.02
C SER A 60 -8.69 1.67 -10.85
N ALA A 61 -7.88 0.61 -10.97
CA ALA A 61 -8.22 -0.77 -10.71
C ALA A 61 -8.47 -1.10 -9.22
N ASN A 62 -8.06 -0.25 -8.29
CA ASN A 62 -8.27 -0.41 -6.84
C ASN A 62 -9.74 -0.10 -6.47
N GLY A 63 -10.66 -0.89 -7.02
CA GLY A 63 -12.09 -0.64 -6.97
C GLY A 63 -12.65 -0.58 -5.55
N LEU A 64 -12.13 -1.40 -4.62
CA LEU A 64 -12.57 -1.36 -3.22
C LEU A 64 -12.08 -0.09 -2.51
N THR A 65 -10.87 0.37 -2.84
CA THR A 65 -10.34 1.65 -2.36
C THR A 65 -11.19 2.82 -2.85
N PHE A 66 -11.54 2.85 -4.14
CA PHE A 66 -12.43 3.89 -4.68
C PHE A 66 -13.83 3.83 -4.08
N ARG A 67 -14.40 2.63 -3.89
CA ARG A 67 -15.69 2.47 -3.19
C ARG A 67 -15.62 3.01 -1.76
N TYR A 68 -14.56 2.67 -1.02
CA TYR A 68 -14.33 3.17 0.32
C TYR A 68 -14.30 4.71 0.34
N LEU A 69 -13.55 5.33 -0.57
CA LEU A 69 -13.51 6.79 -0.70
C LEU A 69 -14.87 7.41 -1.08
N ASP A 70 -15.68 6.73 -1.90
CA ASP A 70 -17.01 7.20 -2.28
C ASP A 70 -17.97 7.23 -1.08
N ILE A 71 -17.96 6.17 -0.26
CA ILE A 71 -18.75 6.10 0.97
C ILE A 71 -18.38 7.25 1.91
N LEU A 72 -17.08 7.57 1.97
CA LEU A 72 -16.57 8.64 2.81
C LEU A 72 -16.74 10.05 2.21
N GLY A 73 -17.11 10.17 0.93
CA GLY A 73 -17.14 11.44 0.20
C GLY A 73 -15.74 12.02 -0.07
N ALA A 74 -14.68 11.22 0.02
CA ALA A 74 -13.28 11.65 0.01
C ALA A 74 -12.58 11.50 -1.34
N ARG A 75 -13.24 10.99 -2.39
CA ARG A 75 -12.59 10.79 -3.72
C ARG A 75 -11.90 12.06 -4.26
N HIS A 76 -12.46 13.23 -3.99
CA HIS A 76 -11.96 14.53 -4.44
C HIS A 76 -10.60 14.92 -3.83
N THR A 77 -10.13 14.23 -2.78
CA THR A 77 -8.82 14.49 -2.15
C THR A 77 -7.67 13.77 -2.87
N LEU A 78 -7.97 12.93 -3.87
CA LEU A 78 -6.96 12.34 -4.74
C LEU A 78 -6.50 13.32 -5.82
N ALA A 79 -5.22 13.24 -6.16
CA ALA A 79 -4.60 13.88 -7.31
C ALA A 79 -4.10 12.81 -8.29
N GLY A 80 -3.97 13.18 -9.56
CA GLY A 80 -3.45 12.31 -10.61
C GLY A 80 -3.74 12.87 -12.00
N PRO A 81 -3.07 12.36 -13.04
CA PRO A 81 -3.21 12.87 -14.40
C PRO A 81 -4.57 12.56 -15.06
N GLY A 82 -5.40 11.70 -14.46
CA GLY A 82 -6.67 11.24 -15.03
C GLY A 82 -6.55 10.35 -16.28
N ILE A 83 -5.32 10.09 -16.72
CA ILE A 83 -4.97 9.25 -17.87
C ILE A 83 -3.78 8.34 -17.52
N PRO A 84 -3.58 7.19 -18.22
CA PRO A 84 -2.59 6.22 -17.79
C PRO A 84 -1.19 6.51 -18.35
N ILE A 85 -0.58 7.53 -17.75
CA ILE A 85 0.76 8.01 -18.08
C ILE A 85 1.69 7.83 -16.88
N PHE A 86 2.91 7.37 -17.16
CA PHE A 86 3.95 7.16 -16.16
C PHE A 86 5.26 7.71 -16.71
N PRO A 87 5.71 8.90 -16.26
CA PRO A 87 7.02 9.41 -16.62
C PRO A 87 8.11 8.67 -15.85
N TYR A 88 9.21 8.37 -16.52
CA TYR A 88 10.37 7.67 -15.97
C TYR A 88 11.68 8.35 -16.34
N TYR A 89 12.70 8.11 -15.51
CA TYR A 89 14.09 8.50 -15.74
C TYR A 89 15.03 7.34 -15.41
N ASP A 90 15.88 6.95 -16.36
CA ASP A 90 16.94 5.95 -16.19
C ASP A 90 18.24 6.67 -15.81
N LEU A 91 18.61 6.60 -14.54
CA LEU A 91 19.81 7.23 -13.97
C LEU A 91 21.10 6.63 -14.52
N ALA A 92 21.09 5.38 -14.99
CA ALA A 92 22.29 4.74 -15.52
C ALA A 92 22.58 5.19 -16.96
N GLU A 93 21.55 5.46 -17.76
CA GLU A 93 21.67 5.86 -19.17
C GLU A 93 21.33 7.33 -19.45
N ASP A 94 20.97 8.10 -18.43
CA ASP A 94 20.55 9.50 -18.54
C ASP A 94 19.40 9.69 -19.55
N LEU A 95 18.40 8.79 -19.44
CA LEU A 95 17.32 8.66 -20.42
C LEU A 95 15.94 8.86 -19.78
N ALA A 96 15.21 9.86 -20.25
CA ALA A 96 13.83 10.10 -19.86
C ALA A 96 12.84 9.50 -20.88
N TRP A 97 11.73 8.93 -20.41
CA TRP A 97 10.61 8.54 -21.27
C TRP A 97 9.27 8.64 -20.55
N THR A 98 8.18 8.47 -21.29
CA THR A 98 6.84 8.30 -20.71
C THR A 98 6.22 7.02 -21.22
N LEU A 99 5.91 6.10 -20.31
CA LEU A 99 5.02 4.99 -20.61
C LEU A 99 3.59 5.53 -20.70
N ARG A 100 2.95 5.36 -21.86
CA ARG A 100 1.57 5.81 -22.09
C ARG A 100 0.72 4.62 -22.49
N LEU A 101 0.03 4.02 -21.52
CA LEU A 101 -0.77 2.82 -21.77
C LEU A 101 -1.95 3.14 -22.68
N SER A 102 -2.32 2.17 -23.52
CA SER A 102 -3.55 2.24 -24.32
C SER A 102 -4.75 2.35 -23.39
N LYS A 103 -5.74 3.20 -23.71
CA LYS A 103 -6.96 3.32 -22.89
C LYS A 103 -7.70 1.98 -22.73
N GLY A 104 -7.76 1.18 -23.80
CA GLY A 104 -8.42 -0.14 -23.80
C GLY A 104 -7.48 -1.30 -23.44
N LYS A 105 -8.02 -2.53 -23.53
CA LYS A 105 -7.29 -3.78 -23.24
C LYS A 105 -6.23 -4.14 -24.28
N VAL A 106 -6.37 -3.65 -25.51
CA VAL A 106 -5.40 -3.92 -26.59
C VAL A 106 -4.14 -3.09 -26.35
N PRO A 107 -2.95 -3.71 -26.19
CA PRO A 107 -1.73 -3.03 -25.78
C PRO A 107 -1.01 -2.30 -26.94
N PHE A 108 -1.74 -1.50 -27.73
CA PHE A 108 -1.17 -0.62 -28.76
C PHE A 108 -0.01 0.27 -28.25
N TRP A 109 0.04 0.55 -26.96
CA TRP A 109 1.17 1.23 -26.32
C TRP A 109 2.51 0.54 -26.55
N ALA A 110 2.54 -0.78 -26.78
CA ALA A 110 3.78 -1.53 -26.98
C ALA A 110 4.32 -1.43 -28.42
N LEU A 111 3.53 -0.90 -29.35
CA LEU A 111 3.96 -0.64 -30.73
C LEU A 111 4.96 0.53 -30.79
N PRO A 112 5.89 0.56 -31.76
CA PRO A 112 6.80 1.70 -31.95
C PRO A 112 6.06 3.03 -32.09
N GLY A 113 6.62 4.13 -31.56
CA GLY A 113 6.01 5.48 -31.67
C GLY A 113 5.91 6.30 -30.37
N GLY A 114 6.86 6.19 -29.45
CA GLY A 114 6.98 7.13 -28.32
C GLY A 114 6.02 6.92 -27.13
N ARG A 115 5.39 5.74 -27.01
CA ARG A 115 4.49 5.39 -25.90
C ARG A 115 4.98 4.25 -25.01
N ARG A 116 6.09 3.62 -25.39
CA ARG A 116 6.60 2.36 -24.85
C ARG A 116 7.95 2.53 -24.18
N VAL A 117 8.38 1.48 -23.47
CA VAL A 117 9.72 1.40 -22.86
C VAL A 117 10.80 1.47 -23.96
N PRO A 118 11.77 2.40 -23.85
CA PRO A 118 12.84 2.53 -24.83
C PRO A 118 13.65 1.24 -24.99
N GLY A 119 13.90 0.82 -26.24
CA GLY A 119 14.68 -0.38 -26.56
C GLY A 119 13.97 -1.71 -26.34
N MET A 120 12.71 -1.74 -25.88
CA MET A 120 12.00 -3.01 -25.67
C MET A 120 11.73 -3.76 -26.98
N LYS A 121 11.69 -5.09 -26.91
CA LYS A 121 11.26 -6.00 -27.97
C LYS A 121 9.86 -6.53 -27.65
N LEU A 122 9.02 -6.71 -28.67
CA LEU A 122 7.66 -7.25 -28.48
C LEU A 122 7.66 -8.67 -27.88
N SER A 123 8.69 -9.47 -28.16
CA SER A 123 8.85 -10.82 -27.60
C SER A 123 8.99 -10.84 -26.08
N GLU A 124 9.39 -9.73 -25.45
CA GLU A 124 9.49 -9.56 -23.99
C GLU A 124 8.11 -9.47 -23.33
N LEU A 125 7.05 -9.07 -24.06
CA LEU A 125 5.67 -9.05 -23.53
C LEU A 125 5.17 -10.44 -23.10
N ALA A 126 5.82 -11.51 -23.57
CA ALA A 126 5.53 -12.87 -23.11
C ALA A 126 5.69 -13.03 -21.58
N SER A 127 6.51 -12.19 -20.93
CA SER A 127 6.63 -12.18 -19.46
C SER A 127 5.32 -11.86 -18.76
N LEU A 128 4.50 -10.95 -19.31
CA LEU A 128 3.16 -10.68 -18.78
C LEU A 128 2.27 -11.92 -18.83
N GLY A 129 2.35 -12.70 -19.92
CA GLY A 129 1.64 -13.97 -20.05
C GLY A 129 2.13 -15.05 -19.10
N ARG A 130 3.44 -15.06 -18.75
CA ARG A 130 4.02 -15.97 -17.76
C ARG A 130 3.53 -15.63 -16.35
N PHE A 131 3.54 -14.35 -15.95
CA PHE A 131 2.98 -13.93 -14.65
C PHE A 131 1.50 -14.32 -14.49
N LEU A 132 0.69 -14.20 -15.54
CA LEU A 132 -0.73 -14.57 -15.49
C LEU A 132 -0.98 -16.08 -15.36
N LYS A 133 0.05 -16.91 -15.57
CA LYS A 133 0.01 -18.38 -15.48
C LYS A 133 0.85 -18.93 -14.33
N ALA A 134 1.53 -18.06 -13.57
CA ALA A 134 2.38 -18.47 -12.46
C ALA A 134 1.56 -19.19 -11.38
N ASP A 135 2.16 -20.23 -10.80
CA ASP A 135 1.61 -20.97 -9.66
C ASP A 135 2.16 -20.43 -8.34
N ASP A 136 1.77 -21.06 -7.24
CA ASP A 136 2.13 -20.66 -5.88
C ASP A 136 3.59 -20.94 -5.50
N THR A 137 4.38 -21.55 -6.39
CA THR A 137 5.82 -21.82 -6.20
C THR A 137 6.72 -20.92 -7.05
N THR A 138 6.19 -20.38 -8.15
CA THR A 138 6.95 -19.61 -9.15
C THR A 138 7.44 -18.27 -8.58
N VAL A 139 8.72 -17.95 -8.76
CA VAL A 139 9.30 -16.63 -8.42
C VAL A 139 9.31 -15.66 -9.61
N VAL A 140 9.40 -14.35 -9.34
CA VAL A 140 9.28 -13.30 -10.37
C VAL A 140 10.33 -13.45 -11.48
N GLU A 141 11.59 -13.71 -11.13
CA GLU A 141 12.69 -13.84 -12.10
C GLU A 141 12.41 -14.89 -13.19
N GLU A 142 11.83 -16.04 -12.84
CA GLU A 142 11.53 -17.13 -13.78
C GLU A 142 10.56 -16.71 -14.89
N CYS A 143 9.71 -15.71 -14.61
CA CYS A 143 8.77 -15.17 -15.57
C CYS A 143 9.40 -14.12 -16.51
N LEU A 144 10.51 -13.51 -16.13
CA LEU A 144 11.14 -12.43 -16.88
C LEU A 144 11.88 -12.96 -18.12
N LYS A 145 11.86 -12.17 -19.19
CA LYS A 145 12.71 -12.35 -20.35
C LYS A 145 13.80 -11.29 -20.32
N PRO A 146 15.05 -11.60 -20.71
CA PRO A 146 16.10 -10.60 -20.73
C PRO A 146 15.77 -9.51 -21.78
N GLY A 147 15.97 -8.25 -21.40
CA GLY A 147 15.79 -7.10 -22.28
C GLY A 147 15.35 -5.83 -21.56
N GLN A 148 15.07 -4.80 -22.34
CA GLN A 148 14.80 -3.46 -21.80
C GLN A 148 13.40 -3.34 -21.18
N LEU A 149 12.41 -4.15 -21.59
CA LEU A 149 11.11 -4.18 -20.92
C LEU A 149 11.26 -4.66 -19.47
N SER A 150 12.07 -5.69 -19.25
CA SER A 150 12.30 -6.21 -17.91
C SER A 150 13.04 -5.19 -17.07
N ARG A 151 14.24 -4.78 -17.50
CA ARG A 151 15.09 -3.83 -16.77
C ARG A 151 14.40 -2.50 -16.44
N ARG A 152 13.69 -1.90 -17.40
CA ARG A 152 13.15 -0.54 -17.26
C ARG A 152 11.71 -0.48 -16.79
N LEU A 153 11.00 -1.61 -16.73
CA LEU A 153 9.60 -1.61 -16.31
C LEU A 153 9.26 -2.78 -15.41
N LEU A 154 9.41 -4.03 -15.86
CA LEU A 154 8.86 -5.17 -15.10
C LEU A 154 9.60 -5.41 -13.78
N GLU A 155 10.92 -5.23 -13.76
CA GLU A 155 11.75 -5.39 -12.57
C GLU A 155 11.42 -4.29 -11.52
N PRO A 156 11.52 -2.98 -11.84
CA PRO A 156 11.08 -1.91 -10.93
C PRO A 156 9.61 -2.05 -10.50
N PHE A 157 8.72 -2.43 -11.42
CA PHE A 157 7.31 -2.62 -11.12
C PHE A 157 7.08 -3.76 -10.13
N ALA A 158 7.75 -4.91 -10.32
CA ALA A 158 7.63 -6.05 -9.43
C ALA A 158 8.12 -5.71 -8.02
N ILE A 159 9.28 -5.05 -7.89
CA ILE A 159 9.81 -4.63 -6.59
C ILE A 159 8.85 -3.61 -5.95
N SER A 160 8.38 -2.61 -6.69
CA SER A 160 7.45 -1.60 -6.17
C SER A 160 6.10 -2.17 -5.73
N VAL A 161 5.61 -3.25 -6.36
CA VAL A 161 4.33 -3.88 -6.05
C VAL A 161 4.45 -4.89 -4.90
N LEU A 162 5.49 -5.71 -4.91
CA LEU A 162 5.68 -6.78 -3.93
C LEU A 162 6.43 -6.32 -2.70
N ASN A 163 7.21 -5.24 -2.82
CA ASN A 163 8.20 -4.82 -1.84
C ASN A 163 9.19 -5.95 -1.52
N THR A 164 9.47 -6.85 -2.46
CA THR A 164 10.31 -8.05 -2.27
C THR A 164 11.19 -8.23 -3.51
N ASP A 165 12.39 -8.76 -3.28
CA ASP A 165 13.36 -9.00 -4.34
C ASP A 165 12.86 -9.99 -5.42
N LEU A 166 13.29 -9.81 -6.66
CA LEU A 166 12.81 -10.56 -7.82
C LEU A 166 13.15 -12.06 -7.77
N HIS A 167 14.26 -12.42 -7.13
CA HIS A 167 14.73 -13.79 -7.01
C HIS A 167 13.90 -14.60 -6.01
N THR A 168 13.13 -13.93 -5.14
CA THR A 168 12.36 -14.58 -4.06
C THR A 168 10.88 -14.21 -4.06
N GLY A 169 10.51 -13.10 -4.71
CA GLY A 169 9.14 -12.60 -4.77
C GLY A 169 8.21 -13.51 -5.57
N SER A 170 6.96 -13.62 -5.13
CA SER A 170 5.94 -14.49 -5.73
C SER A 170 5.43 -13.94 -7.06
N ALA A 171 5.63 -14.71 -8.13
CA ALA A 171 5.07 -14.39 -9.44
C ALA A 171 3.53 -14.48 -9.47
N LEU A 172 2.93 -15.35 -8.64
CA LEU A 172 1.47 -15.45 -8.50
C LEU A 172 0.86 -14.14 -7.96
N LEU A 173 1.43 -13.58 -6.89
CA LEU A 173 0.95 -12.33 -6.32
C LEU A 173 1.07 -11.16 -7.31
N LEU A 174 2.20 -11.05 -8.01
CA LEU A 174 2.38 -10.06 -9.06
C LEU A 174 1.40 -10.28 -10.22
N GLY A 175 1.19 -11.53 -10.63
CA GLY A 175 0.23 -11.93 -11.64
C GLY A 175 -1.21 -11.53 -11.29
N ASN A 176 -1.59 -11.62 -10.02
CA ASN A 176 -2.89 -11.16 -9.53
C ASN A 176 -3.05 -9.63 -9.64
N VAL A 177 -1.99 -8.87 -9.35
CA VAL A 177 -1.98 -7.41 -9.55
C VAL A 177 -2.09 -7.07 -11.04
N ILE A 178 -1.31 -7.74 -11.91
CA ILE A 178 -1.39 -7.56 -13.38
C ILE A 178 -2.78 -7.88 -13.90
N ARG A 179 -3.41 -8.97 -13.42
CA ARG A 179 -4.75 -9.40 -13.83
C ARG A 179 -5.83 -8.38 -13.47
N LYS A 180 -5.72 -7.75 -12.29
CA LYS A 180 -6.66 -6.73 -11.82
C LYS A 180 -6.40 -5.35 -12.42
N SER A 181 -5.16 -5.04 -12.83
CA SER A 181 -4.77 -3.74 -13.38
C SER A 181 -4.51 -3.79 -14.89
N LEU A 182 -3.28 -4.07 -15.33
CA LEU A 182 -2.84 -3.97 -16.71
C LEU A 182 -3.71 -4.79 -17.69
N ALA A 183 -4.15 -5.98 -17.30
CA ALA A 183 -5.01 -6.83 -18.12
C ALA A 183 -6.45 -6.27 -18.30
N GLN A 184 -6.86 -5.32 -17.46
CA GLN A 184 -8.13 -4.61 -17.60
C GLN A 184 -8.05 -3.41 -18.56
N GLY A 185 -6.86 -3.07 -19.04
CA GLY A 185 -6.59 -1.96 -19.97
C GLY A 185 -6.10 -0.71 -19.25
N GLY A 186 -5.53 0.23 -20.01
CA GLY A 186 -4.83 1.37 -19.40
C GLY A 186 -5.72 2.26 -18.54
N MET A 187 -7.02 2.40 -18.82
CA MET A 187 -7.89 3.19 -17.92
C MET A 187 -8.02 2.59 -16.50
N ALA A 188 -7.78 1.28 -16.33
CA ALA A 188 -7.67 0.64 -15.03
C ALA A 188 -6.32 0.94 -14.34
N CYS A 189 -5.35 1.46 -15.07
CA CYS A 189 -4.01 1.82 -14.61
C CYS A 189 -3.82 3.34 -14.50
N CYS A 190 -4.86 4.18 -14.49
CA CYS A 190 -4.63 5.60 -14.23
C CYS A 190 -4.08 5.75 -12.80
N PRO A 191 -2.94 6.45 -12.62
CA PRO A 191 -2.33 6.63 -11.31
C PRO A 191 -3.03 7.73 -10.51
N TRP A 192 -3.18 7.49 -9.22
CA TRP A 192 -3.76 8.41 -8.24
C TRP A 192 -2.98 8.37 -6.94
N PHE A 193 -2.91 9.49 -6.22
CA PHE A 193 -2.27 9.56 -4.90
C PHE A 193 -2.93 10.67 -4.07
N PRO A 194 -2.79 10.67 -2.73
CA PRO A 194 -3.33 11.72 -1.89
C PRO A 194 -2.76 13.10 -2.23
N LYS A 195 -3.64 14.11 -2.38
CA LYS A 195 -3.23 15.49 -2.69
C LYS A 195 -2.50 16.16 -1.52
N ILE A 196 -2.97 15.93 -0.30
CA ILE A 196 -2.38 16.49 0.93
C ILE A 196 -1.59 15.40 1.66
N GLY A 197 -2.28 14.35 2.09
CA GLY A 197 -1.68 13.20 2.75
C GLY A 197 -2.66 12.02 2.85
N LEU A 198 -2.12 10.87 3.22
CA LEU A 198 -2.87 9.64 3.46
C LEU A 198 -3.95 9.81 4.53
N SER A 199 -3.67 10.49 5.65
CA SER A 199 -4.66 10.65 6.72
C SER A 199 -5.88 11.43 6.22
N GLU A 200 -5.65 12.53 5.52
CA GLU A 200 -6.69 13.42 4.99
C GLU A 200 -7.54 12.74 3.94
N THR A 201 -7.03 11.69 3.30
CA THR A 201 -7.73 10.94 2.24
C THR A 201 -8.40 9.68 2.76
N LEU A 202 -7.75 8.92 3.63
CA LEU A 202 -8.15 7.54 3.98
C LEU A 202 -8.59 7.37 5.44
N VAL A 203 -8.19 8.27 6.34
CA VAL A 203 -8.35 8.11 7.79
C VAL A 203 -9.33 9.12 8.35
N ASP A 204 -9.07 10.42 8.21
CA ASP A 204 -9.89 11.47 8.81
C ASP A 204 -11.34 11.47 8.30
N PRO A 205 -11.60 11.24 6.98
CA PRO A 205 -12.96 11.07 6.49
C PRO A 205 -13.65 9.83 7.08
N ALA A 206 -12.90 8.77 7.36
CA ALA A 206 -13.41 7.53 7.96
C ALA A 206 -13.81 7.73 9.42
N ILE A 207 -12.95 8.39 10.20
CA ILE A 207 -13.28 8.78 11.58
C ILE A 207 -14.51 9.69 11.60
N SER A 208 -14.56 10.67 10.70
CA SER A 208 -15.71 11.56 10.56
C SER A 208 -17.00 10.82 10.20
N TYR A 209 -16.92 9.81 9.33
CA TYR A 209 -18.04 8.93 8.98
C TYR A 209 -18.50 8.12 10.18
N LEU A 210 -17.57 7.46 10.88
CA LEU A 210 -17.85 6.62 12.05
C LEU A 210 -18.49 7.41 13.20
N ASN A 211 -18.05 8.64 13.43
CA ASN A 211 -18.64 9.53 14.43
C ASN A 211 -20.13 9.83 14.14
N ARG A 212 -20.51 9.97 12.87
CA ARG A 212 -21.94 10.18 12.48
C ARG A 212 -22.81 8.96 12.76
N TYR A 213 -22.22 7.77 12.79
CA TYR A 213 -22.89 6.51 13.15
C TYR A 213 -22.72 6.15 14.63
N HIS A 214 -22.20 7.08 15.45
CA HIS A 214 -21.99 6.88 16.90
C HIS A 214 -21.09 5.67 17.23
N ALA A 215 -20.16 5.32 16.34
CA ALA A 215 -19.11 4.36 16.65
C ALA A 215 -18.11 4.97 17.64
N THR A 216 -17.54 4.13 18.51
CA THR A 216 -16.57 4.54 19.52
C THR A 216 -15.15 4.26 19.03
N VAL A 217 -14.29 5.27 18.94
CA VAL A 217 -12.88 5.11 18.59
C VAL A 217 -12.03 5.42 19.82
N ARG A 218 -11.31 4.41 20.35
CA ARG A 218 -10.44 4.53 21.53
C ARG A 218 -8.98 4.41 21.09
N THR A 219 -8.28 5.54 21.06
CA THR A 219 -6.83 5.60 20.78
C THR A 219 -6.03 5.51 22.08
N GLY A 220 -4.78 5.06 22.00
CA GLY A 220 -3.94 4.80 23.18
C GLY A 220 -4.37 3.58 23.99
N VAL A 221 -5.31 2.78 23.47
CA VAL A 221 -5.86 1.60 24.16
C VAL A 221 -5.33 0.35 23.48
N ARG A 222 -4.35 -0.29 24.11
CA ARG A 222 -3.79 -1.55 23.62
C ARG A 222 -4.60 -2.72 24.18
N VAL A 223 -5.08 -3.58 23.29
CA VAL A 223 -5.56 -4.92 23.66
C VAL A 223 -4.36 -5.84 23.81
N SER A 224 -4.20 -6.47 24.98
CA SER A 224 -3.10 -7.39 25.28
C SER A 224 -3.49 -8.86 25.22
N THR A 225 -4.78 -9.17 25.37
CA THR A 225 -5.27 -10.55 25.41
C THR A 225 -6.71 -10.63 24.93
N ILE A 226 -7.04 -11.71 24.22
CA ILE A 226 -8.41 -12.09 23.88
C ILE A 226 -8.70 -13.40 24.64
N ILE A 227 -9.65 -13.36 25.57
CA ILE A 227 -10.06 -14.52 26.34
C ILE A 227 -11.08 -15.29 25.52
N ARG A 228 -10.86 -16.60 25.39
CA ARG A 228 -11.69 -17.50 24.59
C ARG A 228 -12.12 -18.70 25.42
N GLU A 229 -13.41 -19.00 25.39
CA GLU A 229 -14.02 -20.12 26.09
C GLU A 229 -15.00 -20.82 25.16
N ASN A 230 -14.97 -22.16 25.13
CA ASN A 230 -15.89 -22.98 24.32
C ASN A 230 -16.00 -22.54 22.84
N GLY A 231 -14.87 -22.14 22.23
CA GLY A 231 -14.83 -21.71 20.82
C GLY A 231 -15.37 -20.31 20.55
N ARG A 232 -15.53 -19.46 21.57
CA ARG A 232 -16.01 -18.08 21.46
C ARG A 232 -15.09 -17.12 22.22
N ALA A 233 -14.88 -15.91 21.71
CA ALA A 233 -14.27 -14.83 22.47
C ALA A 233 -15.26 -14.29 23.51
N THR A 234 -14.87 -14.29 24.78
CA THR A 234 -15.73 -13.90 25.92
C THR A 234 -15.27 -12.63 26.62
N ALA A 235 -14.00 -12.22 26.48
CA ALA A 235 -13.51 -10.96 27.00
C ALA A 235 -12.27 -10.48 26.24
N ILE A 236 -11.99 -9.17 26.32
CA ILE A 236 -10.73 -8.57 25.86
C ILE A 236 -10.06 -7.81 27.01
N GLU A 237 -8.76 -8.04 27.19
CA GLU A 237 -7.94 -7.32 28.18
C GLU A 237 -7.30 -6.11 27.52
N THR A 238 -7.50 -4.94 28.11
CA THR A 238 -6.95 -3.68 27.60
C THR A 238 -6.10 -2.96 28.65
N THR A 239 -5.31 -1.98 28.22
CA THR A 239 -4.58 -1.10 29.14
C THR A 239 -5.48 -0.28 30.08
N GLU A 240 -6.78 -0.19 29.80
CA GLU A 240 -7.76 0.51 30.63
C GLU A 240 -8.67 -0.45 31.42
N GLY A 241 -8.36 -1.75 31.39
CA GLY A 241 -9.11 -2.80 32.09
C GLY A 241 -9.77 -3.82 31.17
N ARG A 242 -10.43 -4.79 31.79
CA ARG A 242 -11.13 -5.90 31.14
C ARG A 242 -12.48 -5.45 30.59
N ILE A 243 -12.83 -5.96 29.41
CA ILE A 243 -14.13 -5.75 28.76
C ILE A 243 -14.75 -7.13 28.52
N GLU A 244 -15.86 -7.42 29.20
CA GLU A 244 -16.66 -8.62 28.95
C GLU A 244 -17.42 -8.49 27.63
N LEU A 245 -17.45 -9.57 26.85
CA LEU A 245 -18.17 -9.65 25.58
C LEU A 245 -19.49 -10.39 25.78
N GLY A 246 -20.60 -9.74 25.40
CA GLY A 246 -21.93 -10.32 25.43
C GLY A 246 -22.13 -11.43 24.39
N PRO A 247 -23.27 -12.14 24.42
CA PRO A 247 -23.59 -13.22 23.47
C PRO A 247 -23.66 -12.77 22.00
N GLU A 248 -24.00 -11.51 21.75
CA GLU A 248 -24.15 -10.91 20.42
C GLU A 248 -22.91 -10.09 19.98
N ASP A 249 -21.83 -10.17 20.76
CA ASP A 249 -20.62 -9.41 20.49
C ASP A 249 -19.68 -10.17 19.56
N HIS A 250 -18.99 -9.45 18.70
CA HIS A 250 -18.02 -10.00 17.76
C HIS A 250 -16.69 -9.28 17.87
N VAL A 251 -15.61 -9.95 17.46
CA VAL A 251 -14.25 -9.41 17.46
C VAL A 251 -13.68 -9.46 16.06
N ILE A 252 -13.10 -8.37 15.59
CA ILE A 252 -12.27 -8.35 14.38
C ILE A 252 -10.85 -7.96 14.78
N VAL A 253 -9.91 -8.89 14.60
CA VAL A 253 -8.49 -8.64 14.87
C VAL A 253 -7.83 -8.10 13.61
N THR A 254 -7.41 -6.84 13.64
CA THR A 254 -6.82 -6.14 12.48
C THR A 254 -5.37 -5.73 12.68
N THR A 255 -4.76 -6.26 13.73
CA THR A 255 -3.38 -5.96 14.10
C THR A 255 -2.38 -6.53 13.07
N PRO A 256 -1.16 -5.98 12.99
CA PRO A 256 -0.10 -6.55 12.17
C PRO A 256 0.19 -8.01 12.55
N ALA A 257 0.63 -8.83 11.60
CA ALA A 257 0.86 -10.28 11.78
C ALA A 257 1.59 -10.65 13.09
N PRO A 258 2.72 -10.01 13.48
CA PRO A 258 3.40 -10.36 14.74
C PRO A 258 2.58 -10.08 16.00
N VAL A 259 1.74 -9.03 15.97
CA VAL A 259 0.86 -8.69 17.09
C VAL A 259 -0.30 -9.68 17.16
N THR A 260 -0.87 -10.04 16.00
CA THR A 260 -1.91 -11.07 15.92
C THR A 260 -1.40 -12.42 16.41
N GLN A 261 -0.16 -12.82 16.06
CA GLN A 261 0.48 -14.03 16.59
C GLN A 261 0.60 -14.01 18.11
N ASN A 262 0.90 -12.85 18.71
CA ASN A 262 0.97 -12.73 20.17
C ASN A 262 -0.42 -12.85 20.83
N LEU A 263 -1.47 -12.33 20.18
CA LEU A 263 -2.85 -12.43 20.67
C LEU A 263 -3.44 -13.83 20.47
N LEU A 264 -3.01 -14.54 19.42
CA LEU A 264 -3.48 -15.85 18.99
C LEU A 264 -2.28 -16.77 18.67
N PRO A 265 -1.58 -17.31 19.69
CA PRO A 265 -0.31 -18.02 19.52
C PRO A 265 -0.39 -19.27 18.63
N GLU A 266 -1.57 -19.87 18.50
CA GLU A 266 -1.80 -21.04 17.66
C GLU A 266 -1.93 -20.73 16.15
N LEU A 267 -2.16 -19.47 15.80
CA LEU A 267 -2.39 -19.08 14.41
C LEU A 267 -1.08 -19.14 13.63
N VAL A 268 -1.10 -19.61 12.38
CA VAL A 268 0.05 -19.44 11.47
C VAL A 268 -0.11 -18.12 10.72
N VAL A 269 0.91 -17.28 10.79
CA VAL A 269 0.97 -16.00 10.06
C VAL A 269 2.34 -15.84 9.36
N PRO A 270 2.47 -14.92 8.39
CA PRO A 270 3.78 -14.54 7.86
C PRO A 270 4.70 -13.98 8.94
N ASP A 271 5.96 -14.43 8.96
CA ASP A 271 6.98 -14.02 9.95
C ASP A 271 8.23 -13.37 9.33
N ALA A 272 8.34 -13.35 8.01
CA ALA A 272 9.34 -12.58 7.29
C ALA A 272 8.72 -11.30 6.75
N PHE A 273 9.48 -10.21 6.79
CA PHE A 273 9.01 -8.88 6.47
C PHE A 273 10.04 -8.11 5.64
N GLU A 274 9.52 -7.22 4.82
CA GLU A 274 10.31 -6.31 4.02
C GLU A 274 10.12 -4.88 4.51
N SER A 275 11.21 -4.12 4.52
CA SER A 275 11.19 -2.71 4.88
C SER A 275 10.99 -1.82 3.67
N ILE A 276 10.43 -0.64 3.92
CA ILE A 276 10.39 0.48 2.97
C ILE A 276 11.07 1.66 3.65
N ALA A 277 11.93 2.35 2.90
CA ALA A 277 12.46 3.63 3.30
C ALA A 277 11.76 4.75 2.52
N ASN A 278 11.31 5.79 3.22
CA ASN A 278 10.74 6.98 2.61
C ASN A 278 11.57 8.21 3.02
N ALA A 279 12.05 8.96 2.03
CA ALA A 279 12.82 10.17 2.24
C ALA A 279 11.97 11.39 1.86
N HIS A 280 11.90 12.37 2.75
CA HIS A 280 11.17 13.62 2.53
C HIS A 280 12.15 14.79 2.59
N PHE A 281 12.13 15.64 1.57
CA PHE A 281 13.01 16.82 1.45
C PHE A 281 12.14 18.07 1.42
N LYS A 282 12.33 18.96 2.41
CA LYS A 282 11.56 20.20 2.53
C LYS A 282 12.26 21.34 1.80
N LEU A 283 11.62 21.87 0.76
CA LEU A 283 12.12 22.99 -0.02
C LEU A 283 11.56 24.32 0.49
N ALA A 284 12.19 25.41 0.09
CA ALA A 284 11.75 26.77 0.44
C ALA A 284 10.51 27.22 -0.34
N ALA A 285 10.21 26.57 -1.47
CA ALA A 285 9.07 26.88 -2.33
C ALA A 285 8.54 25.60 -3.00
N PRO A 286 7.28 25.60 -3.45
CA PRO A 286 6.71 24.49 -4.19
C PRO A 286 7.48 24.14 -5.47
N VAL A 287 7.49 22.84 -5.81
CA VAL A 287 8.13 22.34 -7.03
C VAL A 287 7.23 22.54 -8.25
N GLU A 288 7.66 23.39 -9.16
CA GLU A 288 6.97 23.64 -10.43
C GLU A 288 7.64 22.89 -11.59
N ALA A 289 7.38 21.59 -11.69
CA ALA A 289 7.84 20.79 -12.83
C ALA A 289 7.16 21.23 -14.13
N ARG A 290 7.81 20.95 -15.28
CA ARG A 290 7.26 21.16 -16.62
C ARG A 290 6.84 19.85 -17.28
N GLY A 291 5.96 19.96 -18.27
CA GLY A 291 5.59 18.84 -19.15
C GLY A 291 4.84 17.71 -18.42
N VAL A 292 5.18 16.47 -18.77
CA VAL A 292 4.45 15.27 -18.33
C VAL A 292 4.56 15.02 -16.83
N VAL A 293 5.68 15.40 -16.20
CA VAL A 293 5.87 15.25 -14.75
C VAL A 293 5.00 16.25 -14.00
N ALA A 294 4.81 17.47 -14.52
CA ALA A 294 3.85 18.43 -13.98
C ALA A 294 2.42 17.89 -13.99
N GLN A 295 2.05 17.20 -15.07
CA GLN A 295 0.74 16.57 -15.21
C GLN A 295 0.57 15.34 -14.29
N ALA A 296 1.61 14.52 -14.16
CA ALA A 296 1.57 13.28 -13.38
C ALA A 296 1.70 13.53 -11.87
N GLY A 297 2.50 14.53 -11.45
CA GLY A 297 2.84 14.82 -10.05
C GLY A 297 3.86 13.86 -9.44
N PHE A 298 4.45 12.96 -10.25
CA PHE A 298 5.49 12.04 -9.83
C PHE A 298 6.40 11.68 -11.01
N VAL A 299 7.53 11.02 -10.72
CA VAL A 299 8.42 10.37 -11.71
C VAL A 299 8.94 9.04 -11.14
N GLY A 300 8.97 8.02 -11.98
CA GLY A 300 9.61 6.74 -11.67
C GLY A 300 11.10 6.77 -12.01
N LEU A 301 11.92 6.12 -11.20
CA LEU A 301 13.37 6.06 -11.37
C LEU A 301 13.83 4.62 -11.61
N VAL A 302 14.83 4.48 -12.48
CA VAL A 302 15.49 3.22 -12.79
C VAL A 302 17.01 3.41 -12.71
N GLY A 303 17.75 2.38 -12.32
CA GLY A 303 19.22 2.42 -12.28
C GLY A 303 19.81 3.18 -11.10
N GLY A 304 18.99 3.47 -10.07
CA GLY A 304 19.41 4.06 -8.80
C GLY A 304 18.79 3.31 -7.61
N ILE A 305 18.90 3.89 -6.41
CA ILE A 305 18.24 3.33 -5.22
C ILE A 305 16.81 3.85 -5.04
N SER A 306 16.53 5.06 -5.52
CA SER A 306 15.20 5.66 -5.53
C SER A 306 14.34 5.03 -6.62
N GLU A 307 13.06 4.76 -6.34
CA GLU A 307 12.12 4.20 -7.33
C GLU A 307 11.04 5.17 -7.74
N TRP A 308 10.57 6.01 -6.82
CA TRP A 308 9.51 6.98 -7.08
C TRP A 308 9.80 8.30 -6.40
N ILE A 309 9.65 9.40 -7.12
CA ILE A 309 9.65 10.76 -6.56
C ILE A 309 8.25 11.34 -6.74
N PHE A 310 7.61 11.75 -5.64
CA PHE A 310 6.34 12.48 -5.63
C PHE A 310 6.57 13.96 -5.32
N LEU A 311 5.88 14.82 -6.07
CA LEU A 311 5.92 16.27 -5.91
C LEU A 311 4.71 16.69 -5.07
N LYS A 312 4.93 16.99 -3.79
CA LYS A 312 3.88 17.34 -2.82
C LYS A 312 4.06 18.77 -2.34
N GLY A 313 3.66 19.73 -3.18
CA GLY A 313 3.88 21.15 -2.91
C GLY A 313 5.37 21.44 -2.79
N ASP A 314 5.81 21.86 -1.60
CA ASP A 314 7.21 22.15 -1.27
C ASP A 314 7.96 20.96 -0.65
N VAL A 315 7.36 19.76 -0.67
CA VAL A 315 8.01 18.51 -0.24
C VAL A 315 8.23 17.60 -1.44
N LEU A 316 9.49 17.18 -1.64
CA LEU A 316 9.82 16.03 -2.49
C LEU A 316 9.85 14.78 -1.64
N SER A 317 9.03 13.79 -1.99
CA SER A 317 8.88 12.55 -1.24
C SER A 317 9.32 11.37 -2.09
N VAL A 318 10.27 10.58 -1.59
CA VAL A 318 10.90 9.48 -2.33
C VAL A 318 10.67 8.15 -1.63
N THR A 319 10.39 7.11 -2.40
CA THR A 319 10.22 5.75 -1.90
C THR A 319 11.33 4.82 -2.40
N VAL A 320 11.82 4.00 -1.48
CA VAL A 320 12.75 2.89 -1.72
C VAL A 320 12.14 1.62 -1.10
N SER A 321 11.75 0.69 -1.95
CA SER A 321 11.12 -0.60 -1.63
C SER A 321 12.16 -1.71 -1.47
N ALA A 322 11.82 -2.82 -0.82
CA ALA A 322 12.70 -3.91 -0.41
C ALA A 322 13.99 -3.36 0.25
N ALA A 323 13.82 -2.36 1.12
CA ALA A 323 14.91 -1.56 1.69
C ALA A 323 15.76 -2.33 2.70
N ASN A 324 15.44 -3.62 2.95
CA ASN A 324 16.26 -4.53 3.73
C ASN A 324 17.69 -4.59 3.16
N ARG A 325 17.86 -4.50 1.83
CA ARG A 325 19.17 -4.43 1.15
C ARG A 325 20.02 -3.19 1.51
N TYR A 326 19.42 -2.21 2.18
CA TYR A 326 20.07 -0.98 2.65
C TYR A 326 19.96 -0.82 4.17
N ALA A 327 19.69 -1.88 4.92
CA ALA A 327 19.50 -1.83 6.38
C ALA A 327 20.73 -1.27 7.10
N ASP A 328 21.94 -1.63 6.64
CA ASP A 328 23.21 -1.23 7.25
C ASP A 328 23.78 0.09 6.70
N ARG A 329 23.13 0.71 5.71
CA ARG A 329 23.57 2.01 5.17
C ARG A 329 23.24 3.14 6.12
N ASP A 330 24.18 4.07 6.28
CA ASP A 330 23.96 5.30 7.05
C ASP A 330 22.81 6.12 6.46
N SER A 331 22.03 6.76 7.34
CA SER A 331 20.86 7.52 6.92
C SER A 331 21.22 8.80 6.19
N ASN A 332 22.32 9.47 6.55
CA ASN A 332 22.76 10.67 5.86
C ASN A 332 23.35 10.35 4.50
N GLU A 333 24.13 9.26 4.39
CA GLU A 333 24.63 8.76 3.10
C GLU A 333 23.48 8.40 2.14
N MET A 334 22.46 7.71 2.67
CA MET A 334 21.26 7.36 1.89
C MET A 334 20.52 8.61 1.42
N LEU A 335 20.30 9.59 2.31
CA LEU A 335 19.67 10.87 1.95
C LEU A 335 20.47 11.65 0.91
N ALA A 336 21.80 11.71 1.04
CA ALA A 336 22.66 12.39 0.08
C ALA A 336 22.62 11.72 -1.31
N THR A 337 22.60 10.39 -1.34
CA THR A 337 22.44 9.61 -2.59
C THR A 337 21.11 9.91 -3.24
N ILE A 338 20.01 9.83 -2.48
CA ILE A 338 18.65 10.13 -2.97
C ILE A 338 18.58 11.57 -3.49
N TRP A 339 19.15 12.54 -2.76
CA TRP A 339 19.17 13.94 -3.21
C TRP A 339 19.88 14.11 -4.56
N SER A 340 21.03 13.44 -4.74
CA SER A 340 21.75 13.43 -6.02
C SER A 340 20.88 12.87 -7.15
N GLU A 341 20.20 11.75 -6.92
CA GLU A 341 19.30 11.12 -7.89
C GLU A 341 18.10 12.02 -8.25
N ILE A 342 17.48 12.66 -7.25
CA ILE A 342 16.41 13.65 -7.45
C ILE A 342 16.87 14.74 -8.40
N ARG A 343 18.04 15.34 -8.13
CA ARG A 343 18.55 16.45 -8.95
C ARG A 343 18.79 16.03 -10.39
N ARG A 344 19.39 14.85 -10.61
CA ARG A 344 19.59 14.31 -11.96
C ARG A 344 18.28 14.15 -12.73
N ALA A 345 17.23 13.67 -12.07
CA ALA A 345 15.95 13.42 -12.71
C ALA A 345 15.08 14.69 -12.89
N LEU A 346 15.17 15.66 -11.97
CA LEU A 346 14.28 16.82 -11.94
C LEU A 346 14.90 18.11 -12.48
N ASP A 347 16.20 18.39 -12.30
CA ASP A 347 16.82 19.64 -12.75
C ASP A 347 16.55 19.93 -14.25
N PRO A 348 16.56 18.94 -15.18
CA PRO A 348 16.28 19.20 -16.60
C PRO A 348 14.84 19.67 -16.91
N ILE A 349 13.89 19.45 -16.00
CA ILE A 349 12.46 19.74 -16.20
C ILE A 349 11.93 20.84 -15.29
N LEU A 350 12.79 21.46 -14.48
CA LEU A 350 12.44 22.57 -13.61
C LEU A 350 12.82 23.91 -14.25
N PRO A 351 12.11 25.01 -13.90
CA PRO A 351 12.47 26.35 -14.36
C PRO A 351 13.83 26.81 -13.83
N GLN A 352 14.19 26.37 -12.63
CA GLN A 352 15.48 26.58 -11.98
C GLN A 352 15.94 25.25 -11.40
N PRO A 353 17.25 24.95 -11.42
CA PRO A 353 17.77 23.73 -10.82
C PRO A 353 17.53 23.74 -9.31
N LEU A 354 17.38 22.54 -8.73
CA LEU A 354 17.28 22.39 -7.29
C LEU A 354 18.58 22.83 -6.59
N PRO A 355 18.52 23.19 -5.30
CA PRO A 355 19.70 23.57 -4.53
C PRO A 355 20.81 22.51 -4.58
N VAL A 356 22.06 22.95 -4.71
CA VAL A 356 23.21 22.03 -4.70
C VAL A 356 23.33 21.33 -3.35
N ALA A 357 23.24 22.11 -2.27
CA ALA A 357 23.18 21.57 -0.92
C ALA A 357 21.85 20.84 -0.69
N MET A 358 21.90 19.70 -0.02
CA MET A 358 20.71 18.98 0.40
C MET A 358 19.89 19.84 1.36
N PRO A 359 18.58 20.03 1.12
CA PRO A 359 17.71 20.75 2.04
C PRO A 359 17.45 19.94 3.31
N PRO A 360 16.74 20.50 4.32
CA PRO A 360 16.27 19.72 5.46
C PRO A 360 15.53 18.46 4.99
N ALA A 361 15.92 17.32 5.54
CA ALA A 361 15.45 16.03 5.08
C ALA A 361 15.14 15.08 6.24
N ARG A 362 14.20 14.16 6.00
CA ARG A 362 13.79 13.12 6.94
C ARG A 362 13.78 11.77 6.24
N LEU A 363 14.47 10.79 6.80
CA LEU A 363 14.41 9.39 6.36
C LEU A 363 13.57 8.58 7.36
N LEU A 364 12.46 8.03 6.90
CA LEU A 364 11.62 7.09 7.64
C LEU A 364 11.93 5.68 7.17
N ARG A 365 12.15 4.75 8.11
CA ARG A 365 12.36 3.33 7.82
C ARG A 365 11.30 2.50 8.51
N GLU A 366 10.31 2.05 7.75
CA GLU A 366 9.32 1.11 8.25
C GLU A 366 9.89 -0.30 8.13
N LYS A 367 10.43 -0.84 9.23
CA LYS A 367 11.17 -2.11 9.24
C LYS A 367 10.31 -3.32 8.84
N ARG A 368 9.00 -3.24 9.09
CA ARG A 368 8.02 -4.28 8.77
C ARG A 368 6.89 -3.67 7.95
N ALA A 369 7.28 -3.07 6.81
CA ALA A 369 6.36 -2.34 5.95
C ALA A 369 5.36 -3.27 5.27
N THR A 370 5.81 -4.46 4.86
CA THR A 370 4.99 -5.51 4.28
C THR A 370 5.45 -6.86 4.82
N PHE A 371 4.61 -7.90 4.75
CA PHE A 371 5.16 -9.26 4.78
C PHE A 371 6.07 -9.45 3.56
N ALA A 372 7.10 -10.28 3.67
CA ALA A 372 7.93 -10.64 2.53
C ALA A 372 7.08 -11.46 1.55
N ALA A 373 6.84 -10.95 0.34
CA ALA A 373 5.88 -11.50 -0.60
C ALA A 373 6.42 -12.71 -1.36
N THR A 374 7.07 -13.64 -0.66
CA THR A 374 7.63 -14.88 -1.22
C THR A 374 6.56 -15.98 -1.35
N PRO A 375 6.75 -16.98 -2.23
CA PRO A 375 5.93 -18.19 -2.28
C PRO A 375 5.70 -18.86 -0.92
N GLU A 376 6.74 -18.95 -0.10
CA GLU A 376 6.68 -19.55 1.24
C GLU A 376 5.79 -18.75 2.18
N GLN A 377 6.02 -17.44 2.29
CA GLN A 377 5.24 -16.58 3.19
C GLN A 377 3.79 -16.42 2.71
N ASN A 378 3.55 -16.47 1.39
CA ASN A 378 2.20 -16.43 0.85
C ASN A 378 1.33 -17.62 1.30
N ARG A 379 1.92 -18.82 1.41
CA ARG A 379 1.22 -20.03 1.89
C ARG A 379 0.87 -19.98 3.38
N ARG A 380 1.49 -19.09 4.15
CA ARG A 380 1.26 -18.91 5.60
C ARG A 380 0.11 -17.98 5.93
N ARG A 381 -0.53 -17.38 4.92
CA ARG A 381 -1.53 -16.34 5.11
C ARG A 381 -2.88 -16.98 5.43
N PRO A 382 -3.48 -16.71 6.60
CA PRO A 382 -4.79 -17.24 6.92
C PRO A 382 -5.88 -16.47 6.17
N LYS A 383 -7.02 -17.14 5.95
CA LYS A 383 -8.27 -16.47 5.53
C LYS A 383 -8.85 -15.66 6.69
N ALA A 384 -9.89 -14.86 6.41
CA ALA A 384 -10.52 -14.01 7.42
C ALA A 384 -11.29 -14.79 8.52
N LYS A 385 -11.85 -15.97 8.19
CA LYS A 385 -12.60 -16.81 9.14
C LYS A 385 -11.64 -17.49 10.12
N THR A 386 -12.00 -17.51 11.40
CA THR A 386 -11.26 -18.24 12.45
C THR A 386 -12.11 -19.40 12.99
N ASP A 387 -11.47 -20.27 13.77
CA ASP A 387 -12.17 -21.33 14.53
C ASP A 387 -12.95 -20.78 15.74
N THR A 388 -12.78 -19.50 16.07
CA THR A 388 -13.55 -18.82 17.12
C THR A 388 -14.80 -18.18 16.50
N ALA A 389 -15.99 -18.66 16.87
CA ALA A 389 -17.23 -18.41 16.14
C ALA A 389 -17.59 -16.93 15.94
N ASN A 390 -17.23 -16.07 16.89
CA ASN A 390 -17.50 -14.63 16.85
C ASN A 390 -16.26 -13.78 16.55
N MET A 391 -15.21 -14.39 16.01
CA MET A 391 -13.96 -13.69 15.73
C MET A 391 -13.50 -13.87 14.29
N ALA A 392 -13.07 -12.77 13.67
CA ALA A 392 -12.49 -12.76 12.33
C ALA A 392 -11.14 -12.01 12.31
N LEU A 393 -10.33 -12.32 11.30
CA LEU A 393 -9.04 -11.67 11.04
C LEU A 393 -9.17 -10.72 9.86
N ALA A 394 -8.52 -9.57 9.95
CA ALA A 394 -8.25 -8.72 8.81
C ALA A 394 -6.81 -8.19 8.86
N GLY A 395 -6.29 -7.82 7.71
CA GLY A 395 -4.94 -7.34 7.53
C GLY A 395 -4.52 -7.53 6.08
N ASP A 396 -3.74 -6.61 5.54
CA ASP A 396 -3.12 -6.77 4.23
C ASP A 396 -2.26 -8.05 4.11
N TRP A 397 -1.81 -8.59 5.26
CA TRP A 397 -1.09 -9.84 5.40
C TRP A 397 -1.97 -11.11 5.35
N THR A 398 -3.29 -11.01 5.59
CA THR A 398 -4.23 -12.15 5.42
C THR A 398 -4.36 -12.53 3.94
N ASP A 399 -4.88 -13.71 3.63
CA ASP A 399 -5.00 -14.20 2.25
C ASP A 399 -6.08 -13.44 1.45
N THR A 400 -5.66 -12.31 0.87
CA THR A 400 -6.50 -11.46 0.00
C THR A 400 -6.27 -11.77 -1.49
N GLY A 401 -5.34 -12.67 -1.81
CA GLY A 401 -4.82 -12.86 -3.16
C GLY A 401 -3.97 -11.69 -3.70
N LEU A 402 -3.71 -10.66 -2.89
CA LEU A 402 -2.87 -9.50 -3.23
C LEU A 402 -1.63 -9.45 -2.34
N PRO A 403 -0.52 -8.80 -2.77
CA PRO A 403 0.53 -8.40 -1.85
C PRO A 403 0.02 -7.34 -0.85
N SER A 404 0.88 -6.94 0.10
CA SER A 404 0.53 -5.90 1.08
C SER A 404 0.24 -4.57 0.39
N THR A 405 -1.05 -4.22 0.27
CA THR A 405 -1.52 -3.03 -0.46
C THR A 405 -2.70 -2.40 0.28
N ILE A 406 -3.00 -1.12 -0.01
CA ILE A 406 -4.21 -0.46 0.50
C ILE A 406 -5.48 -1.22 0.07
N GLU A 407 -5.53 -1.65 -1.20
CA GLU A 407 -6.65 -2.46 -1.71
C GLU A 407 -6.80 -3.78 -0.94
N GLY A 408 -5.69 -4.49 -0.69
CA GLY A 408 -5.67 -5.70 0.13
C GLY A 408 -6.11 -5.44 1.57
N ALA A 409 -5.66 -4.35 2.19
CA ALA A 409 -6.08 -3.96 3.53
C ALA A 409 -7.59 -3.73 3.59
N ILE A 410 -8.14 -2.94 2.67
CA ILE A 410 -9.59 -2.66 2.59
C ILE A 410 -10.36 -3.95 2.32
N GLN A 411 -9.92 -4.77 1.37
CA GLN A 411 -10.51 -6.08 1.04
C GLN A 411 -10.55 -6.99 2.27
N SER A 412 -9.48 -7.05 3.06
CA SER A 412 -9.41 -7.91 4.25
C SER A 412 -10.43 -7.48 5.32
N GLY A 413 -10.65 -6.19 5.51
CA GLY A 413 -11.67 -5.68 6.43
C GLY A 413 -13.07 -6.10 5.99
N LEU A 414 -13.38 -5.95 4.70
CA LEU A 414 -14.65 -6.38 4.11
C LEU A 414 -14.86 -7.90 4.21
N ALA A 415 -13.80 -8.69 4.02
CA ALA A 415 -13.84 -10.14 4.15
C ALA A 415 -14.11 -10.56 5.60
N ALA A 416 -13.52 -9.89 6.60
CA ALA A 416 -13.79 -10.15 8.01
C ALA A 416 -15.25 -9.85 8.40
N VAL A 417 -15.81 -8.75 7.90
CA VAL A 417 -17.24 -8.41 8.07
C VAL A 417 -18.12 -9.52 7.50
N SER A 418 -17.81 -9.99 6.28
CA SER A 418 -18.53 -11.11 5.67
C SER A 418 -18.37 -12.43 6.43
N ALA A 419 -17.20 -12.71 6.99
CA ALA A 419 -16.92 -13.94 7.73
C ALA A 419 -17.74 -14.04 9.03
N LEU A 420 -18.13 -12.91 9.60
CA LEU A 420 -19.02 -12.82 10.76
C LEU A 420 -20.52 -12.80 10.39
N GLY A 421 -20.87 -12.96 9.12
CA GLY A 421 -22.26 -13.03 8.65
C GLY A 421 -22.94 -11.69 8.40
N PHE A 422 -22.23 -10.57 8.53
CA PHE A 422 -22.75 -9.25 8.17
C PHE A 422 -22.75 -9.05 6.66
N ARG A 423 -23.58 -8.11 6.16
CA ARG A 423 -23.56 -7.76 4.74
C ARG A 423 -22.26 -7.02 4.43
N SER A 424 -21.59 -7.44 3.35
CA SER A 424 -20.34 -6.86 2.91
C SER A 424 -20.26 -6.85 1.38
N ALA A 425 -19.57 -5.85 0.83
CA ALA A 425 -19.27 -5.78 -0.60
C ALA A 425 -18.37 -6.92 -1.10
N VAL A 426 -17.61 -7.57 -0.20
CA VAL A 426 -16.84 -8.78 -0.51
C VAL A 426 -17.56 -9.96 0.10
N LYS A 427 -17.87 -10.97 -0.70
CA LYS A 427 -18.35 -12.25 -0.19
C LYS A 427 -17.15 -13.08 0.26
N ASN A 428 -17.21 -13.62 1.48
CA ASN A 428 -16.30 -14.68 1.87
C ASN A 428 -16.61 -15.89 0.97
N THR A 429 -15.73 -16.20 0.02
CA THR A 429 -15.83 -17.43 -0.75
C THR A 429 -15.33 -18.56 0.14
N GLU A 430 -16.26 -19.20 0.86
CA GLU A 430 -16.02 -20.55 1.37
C GLU A 430 -15.86 -21.47 0.17
N THR A 431 -14.62 -21.72 -0.21
CA THR A 431 -14.20 -22.89 -1.00
C THR A 431 -13.08 -23.57 -0.26
#